data_AF-A0A6B2DUU0-F1
#
_entry.id   AF-A0A6B2DUU0-F1
#
_cell.length_a   1.000
_cell.length_b   1.000
_cell.length_c   1.000
_cell.angle_alpha   90.00
_cell.angle_beta   90.00
_cell.angle_gamma   90.00
#
_symmetry.space_group_name_H-M   'P 1'
#
loop_
_entity.id
_entity.type
_entity.pdbx_description
1 polymer ?
#
loop_
_entity_poly.entity_id
_entity_poly.type
_entity_poly.pdbx_seq_one_letter_code
_entity_poly.pdbx_strand_id
1 'polypeptide(L)'
;LAVPAAPVGGPRLAECGLITPDGALNPPDGNTAASWVVQDLDSGAVIAAKDPHARQRPASLIKTLLALVVVTQLNPQQVLVATKEDAEQECTCVGLAAGGQYTVDQLLHGLLMHSGNDVAHALATALGGVDATVAKMNALAGRIGALDTRAATPSGLDGPGMSTSAYDLSLIFHYAMKQPEFARVVATKNFEIPPTGGKPAIPIFNDNKLLGVYPGFLGGKTGFTDDARHTYVGSAQRKGKRLAVVMLRAEQKPTKVVDQAAKLLDYGFALEDDRAEPVGQITYQAPSADAPGGDPSVLTDGGTSNSGTTSSAAAAKDDPFGVTGWIITLVVFLIIVGGFAVGHQRKRAAS
;
A
#
# COMPACT_ATOMS: atom_id res chain seq x y z
N LEU A 1 -1.15 18.13 -2.10
CA LEU A 1 -0.27 17.63 -3.18
C LEU A 1 -0.47 18.54 -4.38
N ALA A 2 0.57 18.80 -5.17
CA ALA A 2 0.39 19.51 -6.45
C ALA A 2 -0.52 18.68 -7.36
N VAL A 3 -1.30 19.32 -8.22
CA VAL A 3 -2.00 18.61 -9.31
C VAL A 3 -1.02 18.53 -10.48
N PRO A 4 -0.73 17.34 -11.03
CA PRO A 4 0.16 17.21 -12.19
C PRO A 4 -0.32 18.06 -13.38
N ALA A 5 0.62 18.62 -14.16
CA ALA A 5 0.29 19.44 -15.34
C ALA A 5 -0.39 18.64 -16.45
N ALA A 6 -0.13 17.33 -16.51
CA ALA A 6 -0.80 16.37 -17.36
C ALA A 6 -1.38 15.24 -16.49
N PRO A 7 -2.59 14.73 -16.78
CA PRO A 7 -3.15 13.61 -16.05
C PRO A 7 -2.24 12.38 -16.19
N VAL A 8 -1.97 11.73 -15.06
CA VAL A 8 -1.16 10.51 -15.05
C VAL A 8 -1.97 9.40 -15.72
N GLY A 9 -1.35 8.62 -16.60
CA GLY A 9 -2.03 7.50 -17.27
C GLY A 9 -2.86 7.85 -18.51
N GLY A 10 -2.91 9.11 -18.94
CA GLY A 10 -3.43 9.48 -20.26
C GLY A 10 -4.38 10.68 -20.24
N PRO A 11 -4.49 11.43 -21.36
CA PRO A 11 -5.20 12.70 -21.43
C PRO A 11 -6.68 12.59 -21.05
N ARG A 12 -7.34 11.49 -21.41
CA ARG A 12 -8.76 11.25 -21.11
C ARG A 12 -9.01 11.10 -19.61
N LEU A 13 -8.03 10.70 -18.81
CA LEU A 13 -8.19 10.56 -17.37
C LEU A 13 -8.31 11.91 -16.63
N ALA A 14 -8.14 13.05 -17.32
CA ALA A 14 -8.50 14.37 -16.78
C ALA A 14 -9.99 14.72 -16.90
N GLU A 15 -10.77 13.94 -17.66
CA GLU A 15 -12.20 14.19 -17.86
C GLU A 15 -12.96 14.01 -16.53
N CYS A 16 -14.00 14.85 -16.33
CA CYS A 16 -14.95 14.67 -15.24
C CYS A 16 -16.11 13.77 -15.68
N GLY A 17 -16.74 13.10 -14.72
CA GLY A 17 -17.85 12.19 -14.98
C GLY A 17 -17.36 10.87 -15.59
N LEU A 18 -18.23 10.26 -16.40
CA LEU A 18 -18.02 8.94 -16.98
C LEU A 18 -17.06 9.00 -18.17
N ILE A 19 -16.06 8.11 -18.16
CA ILE A 19 -15.06 7.95 -19.21
C ILE A 19 -15.13 6.50 -19.68
N THR A 20 -15.69 6.28 -20.88
CA THR A 20 -15.83 4.95 -21.48
C THR A 20 -15.17 4.90 -22.86
N PRO A 21 -14.86 3.70 -23.35
CA PRO A 21 -14.46 3.51 -24.74
C PRO A 21 -15.51 4.06 -25.70
N ASP A 22 -15.09 4.45 -26.91
CA ASP A 22 -15.99 4.99 -27.91
C ASP A 22 -17.03 3.94 -28.34
N GLY A 23 -18.31 4.33 -28.35
CA GLY A 23 -19.42 3.43 -28.70
C GLY A 23 -19.80 2.41 -27.61
N ALA A 24 -19.12 2.42 -26.46
CA ALA A 24 -19.49 1.56 -25.33
C ALA A 24 -20.83 1.97 -24.71
N LEU A 25 -21.57 0.99 -24.21
CA LEU A 25 -22.73 1.25 -23.36
C LEU A 25 -22.28 1.86 -22.02
N ASN A 26 -23.16 2.64 -21.40
CA ASN A 26 -22.94 3.12 -20.03
C ASN A 26 -22.86 1.95 -19.04
N PRO A 27 -22.11 2.11 -17.93
CA PRO A 27 -22.06 1.12 -16.88
C PRO A 27 -23.45 0.93 -16.24
N PRO A 28 -23.71 -0.25 -15.61
CA PRO A 28 -25.01 -0.55 -15.03
C PRO A 28 -25.48 0.49 -14.00
N ASP A 29 -26.78 0.78 -14.01
CA ASP A 29 -27.42 1.68 -13.05
C ASP A 29 -27.26 1.22 -11.59
N GLY A 30 -27.39 2.20 -10.70
CA GLY A 30 -27.37 1.98 -9.25
C GLY A 30 -25.97 2.00 -8.62
N ASN A 31 -24.93 2.34 -9.38
CA ASN A 31 -23.61 2.68 -8.86
C ASN A 31 -23.63 4.08 -8.22
N THR A 32 -23.27 4.16 -6.95
CA THR A 32 -23.25 5.40 -6.15
C THR A 32 -21.85 5.92 -5.89
N ALA A 33 -20.80 5.22 -6.32
CA ALA A 33 -19.43 5.67 -6.16
C ALA A 33 -19.22 7.03 -6.84
N ALA A 34 -18.64 7.96 -6.09
CA ALA A 34 -18.27 9.27 -6.62
C ALA A 34 -17.16 9.14 -7.66
N SER A 35 -16.20 8.22 -7.43
CA SER A 35 -15.08 7.95 -8.33
C SER A 35 -14.81 6.45 -8.39
N TRP A 36 -14.48 5.93 -9.57
CA TRP A 36 -14.11 4.54 -9.76
C TRP A 36 -13.23 4.32 -11.00
N VAL A 37 -12.50 3.20 -11.01
CA VAL A 37 -11.67 2.74 -12.13
C VAL A 37 -11.87 1.24 -12.32
N VAL A 38 -12.01 0.80 -13.56
CA VAL A 38 -11.90 -0.60 -13.97
C VAL A 38 -10.63 -0.76 -14.80
N GLN A 39 -9.75 -1.68 -14.41
CA GLN A 39 -8.45 -1.90 -15.04
C GLN A 39 -8.19 -3.36 -15.34
N ASP A 40 -7.36 -3.62 -16.35
CA ASP A 40 -6.71 -4.90 -16.61
C ASP A 40 -5.42 -5.02 -15.78
N LEU A 41 -5.29 -6.08 -14.99
CA LEU A 41 -4.18 -6.32 -14.06
C LEU A 41 -2.92 -6.90 -14.73
N ASP A 42 -3.01 -7.29 -16.00
CA ASP A 42 -1.88 -7.85 -16.76
C ASP A 42 -1.16 -6.75 -17.53
N SER A 43 -1.93 -5.98 -18.32
CA SER A 43 -1.44 -4.88 -19.15
C SER A 43 -1.37 -3.54 -18.42
N GLY A 44 -2.17 -3.36 -17.36
CA GLY A 44 -2.39 -2.06 -16.73
C GLY A 44 -3.35 -1.16 -17.50
N ALA A 45 -4.02 -1.63 -18.55
CA ALA A 45 -4.98 -0.81 -19.28
C ALA A 45 -6.13 -0.33 -18.37
N VAL A 46 -6.47 0.96 -18.43
CA VAL A 46 -7.68 1.51 -17.80
C VAL A 46 -8.81 1.38 -18.80
N ILE A 47 -9.75 0.47 -18.53
CA ILE A 47 -10.81 0.09 -19.46
C ILE A 47 -11.93 1.13 -19.44
N ALA A 48 -12.34 1.55 -18.24
CA ALA A 48 -13.34 2.59 -18.03
C ALA A 48 -13.14 3.23 -16.67
N ALA A 49 -13.61 4.46 -16.50
CA ALA A 49 -13.48 5.19 -15.24
C ALA A 49 -14.63 6.18 -15.02
N LYS A 50 -14.73 6.66 -13.78
CA LYS A 50 -15.46 7.87 -13.42
C LYS A 50 -14.62 8.71 -12.49
N ASP A 51 -14.36 9.96 -12.86
CA ASP A 51 -13.58 10.91 -12.06
C ASP A 51 -12.27 10.30 -11.49
N PRO A 52 -11.41 9.66 -12.32
CA PRO A 52 -10.35 8.76 -11.83
C PRO A 52 -9.31 9.46 -10.94
N HIS A 53 -9.03 10.75 -11.18
CA HIS A 53 -8.11 11.58 -10.40
C HIS A 53 -8.79 12.44 -9.32
N ALA A 54 -10.11 12.30 -9.10
CA ALA A 54 -10.77 13.04 -8.04
C ALA A 54 -10.25 12.59 -6.67
N ARG A 55 -9.74 13.55 -5.89
CA ARG A 55 -9.20 13.29 -4.56
C ARG A 55 -10.32 12.97 -3.58
N GLN A 56 -10.29 11.76 -3.04
CA GLN A 56 -11.17 11.27 -1.98
C GLN A 56 -10.33 10.73 -0.83
N ARG A 57 -10.98 10.34 0.27
CA ARG A 57 -10.32 9.61 1.35
C ARG A 57 -10.33 8.10 1.08
N PRO A 58 -9.24 7.37 1.38
CA PRO A 58 -9.13 5.94 1.06
C PRO A 58 -9.86 5.03 2.05
N ALA A 59 -10.15 5.50 3.27
CA ALA A 59 -10.37 4.63 4.42
C ALA A 59 -9.33 3.50 4.46
N SER A 60 -9.75 2.28 4.81
CA SER A 60 -8.87 1.12 4.94
C SER A 60 -8.26 0.60 3.62
N LEU A 61 -8.60 1.15 2.46
CA LEU A 61 -7.89 0.80 1.22
C LEU A 61 -6.43 1.25 1.27
N ILE A 62 -6.07 2.25 2.08
CA ILE A 62 -4.66 2.67 2.24
C ILE A 62 -3.79 1.56 2.84
N LYS A 63 -4.38 0.55 3.49
CA LYS A 63 -3.65 -0.61 4.00
C LYS A 63 -3.02 -1.44 2.88
N THR A 64 -3.46 -1.30 1.62
CA THR A 64 -2.75 -1.91 0.48
C THR A 64 -1.38 -1.27 0.27
N LEU A 65 -1.26 0.05 0.47
CA LEU A 65 0.02 0.76 0.44
C LEU A 65 0.90 0.39 1.64
N LEU A 66 0.31 0.26 2.84
CA LEU A 66 1.04 -0.25 4.00
C LEU A 66 1.57 -1.67 3.75
N ALA A 67 0.73 -2.55 3.20
CA ALA A 67 1.12 -3.92 2.88
C ALA A 67 2.30 -3.96 1.90
N LEU A 68 2.34 -3.07 0.91
CA LEU A 68 3.50 -2.95 0.01
C LEU A 68 4.78 -2.55 0.75
N VAL A 69 4.72 -1.60 1.69
CA VAL A 69 5.89 -1.25 2.52
C VAL A 69 6.32 -2.44 3.36
N VAL A 70 5.38 -3.21 3.89
CA VAL A 70 5.66 -4.39 4.73
C VAL A 70 6.33 -5.50 3.92
N VAL A 71 5.75 -5.93 2.79
CA VAL A 71 6.30 -7.03 1.97
C VAL A 71 7.67 -6.69 1.37
N THR A 72 8.00 -5.40 1.23
CA THR A 72 9.30 -4.96 0.71
C THR A 72 10.38 -4.78 1.77
N GLN A 73 10.01 -4.55 3.04
CA GLN A 73 10.99 -4.20 4.08
C GLN A 73 11.08 -5.20 5.24
N LEU A 74 10.06 -6.03 5.44
CA LEU A 74 10.02 -6.98 6.55
C LEU A 74 10.06 -8.41 6.04
N ASN A 75 10.79 -9.26 6.76
CA ASN A 75 10.82 -10.69 6.47
C ASN A 75 9.48 -11.33 6.91
N PRO A 76 8.76 -12.08 6.06
CA PRO A 76 7.48 -12.69 6.42
C PRO A 76 7.53 -13.60 7.66
N GLN A 77 8.67 -14.24 7.94
CA GLN A 77 8.90 -15.10 9.10
C GLN A 77 9.38 -14.34 10.34
N GLN A 78 9.67 -13.05 10.25
CA GLN A 78 10.01 -12.22 11.40
C GLN A 78 8.86 -12.23 12.41
N VAL A 79 9.18 -12.51 13.67
CA VAL A 79 8.24 -12.47 14.78
C VAL A 79 8.23 -11.08 15.41
N LEU A 80 7.05 -10.49 15.53
CA LEU A 80 6.79 -9.23 16.21
C LEU A 80 6.05 -9.50 17.53
N VAL A 81 6.43 -8.78 18.58
CA VAL A 81 5.75 -8.81 19.87
C VAL A 81 4.78 -7.64 19.93
N ALA A 82 3.48 -7.90 19.99
CA ALA A 82 2.48 -6.85 20.08
C ALA A 82 2.59 -6.11 21.42
N THR A 83 2.57 -4.79 21.38
CA THR A 83 2.58 -3.93 22.58
C THR A 83 1.18 -3.76 23.15
N LYS A 84 1.08 -3.04 24.27
CA LYS A 84 -0.22 -2.66 24.83
C LYS A 84 -0.92 -1.65 23.91
N GLU A 85 -0.17 -0.70 23.38
CA GLU A 85 -0.66 0.34 22.47
C GLU A 85 -1.19 -0.27 21.16
N ASP A 86 -0.57 -1.33 20.64
CA ASP A 86 -1.08 -2.07 19.48
C ASP A 86 -2.48 -2.64 19.76
N ALA A 87 -2.67 -3.26 20.93
CA ALA A 87 -3.93 -3.90 21.32
C ALA A 87 -5.06 -2.91 21.67
N GLU A 88 -4.72 -1.64 21.95
CA GLU A 88 -5.65 -0.59 22.38
C GLU A 88 -6.05 0.39 21.26
N GLN A 89 -5.66 0.12 20.01
CA GLN A 89 -6.06 0.94 18.86
C GLN A 89 -7.59 0.98 18.67
N GLU A 90 -8.11 2.07 18.13
CA GLU A 90 -9.54 2.22 17.79
C GLU A 90 -9.95 1.26 16.66
N CYS A 91 -11.00 0.43 16.86
CA CYS A 91 -11.18 -0.84 16.14
C CYS A 91 -12.28 -0.83 15.07
N THR A 92 -12.06 -1.36 13.86
CA THR A 92 -11.91 -2.80 13.52
C THR A 92 -10.58 -3.43 13.95
N CYS A 93 -10.63 -4.47 14.79
CA CYS A 93 -9.45 -5.15 15.34
C CYS A 93 -9.48 -6.65 15.07
N VAL A 94 -8.30 -7.23 14.83
CA VAL A 94 -8.10 -8.68 14.72
C VAL A 94 -8.08 -9.33 16.11
N GLY A 95 -7.69 -8.57 17.13
CA GLY A 95 -7.62 -9.03 18.51
C GLY A 95 -6.21 -9.40 18.92
N LEU A 96 -5.20 -8.64 18.47
CA LEU A 96 -3.84 -8.81 18.98
C LEU A 96 -3.82 -8.64 20.50
N ALA A 97 -3.10 -9.51 21.19
CA ALA A 97 -2.92 -9.44 22.63
C ALA A 97 -1.55 -8.89 22.96
N ALA A 98 -1.47 -7.95 23.90
CA ALA A 98 -0.19 -7.45 24.41
C ALA A 98 0.70 -8.61 24.90
N GLY A 99 1.97 -8.60 24.46
CA GLY A 99 2.96 -9.66 24.67
C GLY A 99 2.80 -10.87 23.73
N GLY A 100 1.77 -10.91 22.88
CA GLY A 100 1.59 -11.94 21.87
C GLY A 100 2.66 -11.86 20.78
N GLN A 101 3.08 -13.02 20.27
CA GLN A 101 4.11 -13.15 19.24
C GLN A 101 3.50 -13.57 17.92
N TYR A 102 3.61 -12.71 16.91
CA TYR A 102 2.97 -12.87 15.61
C TYR A 102 4.00 -12.75 14.48
N THR A 103 3.95 -13.62 13.48
CA THR A 103 4.79 -13.44 12.29
C THR A 103 4.25 -12.29 11.43
N VAL A 104 5.12 -11.63 10.67
CA VAL A 104 4.72 -10.61 9.68
C VAL A 104 3.69 -11.18 8.70
N ASP A 105 3.83 -12.44 8.28
CA ASP A 105 2.82 -13.12 7.45
C ASP A 105 1.44 -13.23 8.12
N GLN A 106 1.38 -13.62 9.39
CA GLN A 106 0.12 -13.67 10.15
C GLN A 106 -0.53 -12.29 10.26
N LEU A 107 0.30 -11.27 10.48
CA LEU A 107 -0.15 -9.88 10.53
C LEU A 107 -0.64 -9.39 9.15
N LEU A 108 -0.01 -9.77 8.05
CA LEU A 108 -0.52 -9.45 6.71
C LEU A 108 -1.93 -10.01 6.47
N HIS A 109 -2.23 -11.23 6.95
CA HIS A 109 -3.58 -11.79 6.90
C HIS A 109 -4.56 -10.95 7.72
N GLY A 110 -4.22 -10.59 8.95
CA GLY A 110 -5.06 -9.71 9.78
C GLY A 110 -5.31 -8.34 9.15
N LEU A 111 -4.28 -7.75 8.53
CA LEU A 111 -4.34 -6.43 7.89
C LEU A 111 -5.28 -6.43 6.69
N LEU A 112 -5.18 -7.43 5.83
CA LEU A 112 -5.85 -7.44 4.52
C LEU A 112 -7.19 -8.18 4.55
N MET A 113 -7.34 -9.24 5.35
CA MET A 113 -8.60 -10.00 5.43
C MET A 113 -9.62 -9.33 6.35
N HIS A 114 -9.20 -8.82 7.50
CA HIS A 114 -10.09 -8.26 8.53
C HIS A 114 -9.80 -6.80 8.88
N SER A 115 -8.96 -6.12 8.10
CA SER A 115 -8.72 -4.68 8.23
C SER A 115 -8.17 -4.21 9.59
N GLY A 116 -7.48 -5.09 10.33
CA GLY A 116 -7.05 -4.81 11.71
C GLY A 116 -6.26 -3.51 11.85
N ASN A 117 -6.77 -2.58 12.66
CA ASN A 117 -6.07 -1.34 13.01
C ASN A 117 -4.95 -1.61 14.04
N ASP A 118 -5.19 -2.53 14.97
CA ASP A 118 -4.19 -3.12 15.87
C ASP A 118 -2.98 -3.68 15.10
N VAL A 119 -3.27 -4.43 14.05
CA VAL A 119 -2.26 -4.99 13.14
C VAL A 119 -1.51 -3.88 12.38
N ALA A 120 -2.23 -2.88 11.85
CA ALA A 120 -1.59 -1.77 11.15
C ALA A 120 -0.63 -0.99 12.05
N HIS A 121 -0.99 -0.81 13.32
CA HIS A 121 -0.13 -0.16 14.31
C HIS A 121 1.08 -1.02 14.68
N ALA A 122 0.91 -2.33 14.92
CA ALA A 122 2.01 -3.26 15.21
C ALA A 122 3.05 -3.30 14.07
N LEU A 123 2.58 -3.33 12.82
CA LEU A 123 3.45 -3.25 11.64
C LEU A 123 4.15 -1.89 11.55
N ALA A 124 3.47 -0.80 11.88
CA ALA A 124 4.07 0.53 11.91
C ALA A 124 5.17 0.64 12.99
N THR A 125 4.94 0.07 14.18
CA THR A 125 5.95 -0.03 15.24
C THR A 125 7.21 -0.74 14.74
N ALA A 126 7.07 -1.89 14.07
CA ALA A 126 8.20 -2.61 13.49
C ALA A 126 8.92 -1.85 12.36
N LEU A 127 8.21 -0.96 11.66
CA LEU A 127 8.76 -0.11 10.60
C LEU A 127 9.40 1.19 11.12
N GLY A 128 9.54 1.37 12.43
CA GLY A 128 10.17 2.54 13.05
C GLY A 128 9.18 3.54 13.66
N GLY A 129 7.95 3.10 13.93
CA GLY A 129 6.88 3.93 14.48
C GLY A 129 5.96 4.52 13.40
N VAL A 130 4.86 5.13 13.84
CA VAL A 130 3.80 5.65 12.97
C VAL A 130 4.34 6.70 11.98
N ASP A 131 5.07 7.71 12.46
CA ASP A 131 5.58 8.79 11.60
C ASP A 131 6.54 8.28 10.52
N ALA A 132 7.49 7.41 10.91
CA ALA A 132 8.42 6.78 9.97
C ALA A 132 7.69 5.92 8.94
N THR A 133 6.64 5.20 9.36
CA THR A 133 5.83 4.37 8.48
C THR A 133 5.04 5.21 7.49
N VAL A 134 4.38 6.28 7.95
CA VAL A 134 3.66 7.21 7.08
C VAL A 134 4.61 7.88 6.08
N ALA A 135 5.83 8.24 6.50
CA ALA A 135 6.86 8.74 5.61
C ALA A 135 7.25 7.70 4.54
N LYS A 136 7.46 6.44 4.92
CA LYS A 136 7.73 5.33 3.98
C LYS A 136 6.58 5.08 3.01
N MET A 137 5.34 5.12 3.48
CA MET A 137 4.14 4.98 2.63
C MET A 137 4.06 6.10 1.60
N ASN A 138 4.22 7.36 2.02
CA ASN A 138 4.18 8.50 1.12
C ASN A 138 5.37 8.52 0.14
N ALA A 139 6.56 8.10 0.59
CA ALA A 139 7.72 7.94 -0.29
C ALA A 139 7.47 6.83 -1.33
N LEU A 140 6.86 5.71 -0.94
CA LEU A 140 6.48 4.66 -1.87
C LEU A 140 5.43 5.15 -2.87
N ALA A 141 4.37 5.82 -2.40
CA ALA A 141 3.33 6.40 -3.26
C ALA A 141 3.94 7.34 -4.33
N GLY A 142 4.82 8.25 -3.92
CA GLY A 142 5.54 9.13 -4.84
C GLY A 142 6.40 8.35 -5.84
N ARG A 143 7.17 7.35 -5.38
CA ARG A 143 8.03 6.54 -6.26
C ARG A 143 7.27 5.76 -7.32
N ILE A 144 6.08 5.24 -6.99
CA ILE A 144 5.29 4.47 -7.96
C ILE A 144 4.40 5.34 -8.84
N GLY A 145 4.33 6.65 -8.59
CA GLY A 145 3.51 7.59 -9.36
C GLY A 145 2.08 7.79 -8.85
N ALA A 146 1.77 7.39 -7.61
CA ALA A 146 0.50 7.69 -6.95
C ALA A 146 0.50 9.13 -6.41
N LEU A 147 0.36 10.10 -7.32
CA LEU A 147 0.60 11.53 -7.06
C LEU A 147 -0.59 12.26 -6.41
N ASP A 148 -1.75 11.63 -6.31
CA ASP A 148 -2.91 12.11 -5.56
C ASP A 148 -2.97 11.52 -4.14
N THR A 149 -2.04 10.64 -3.80
CA THR A 149 -2.02 9.91 -2.53
C THR A 149 -1.15 10.59 -1.49
N ARG A 150 -1.78 10.93 -0.36
CA ARG A 150 -1.12 11.27 0.90
C ARG A 150 -1.74 10.42 1.99
N ALA A 151 -0.98 9.46 2.50
CA ALA A 151 -1.30 8.76 3.73
C ALA A 151 -1.08 9.70 4.92
N ALA A 152 -2.09 9.82 5.79
CA ALA A 152 -1.97 10.50 7.08
C ALA A 152 -1.85 9.51 8.25
N THR A 153 -2.35 8.28 8.08
CA THR A 153 -2.29 7.20 9.06
C THR A 153 -1.96 5.88 8.34
N PRO A 154 -1.34 4.90 9.01
CA PRO A 154 -1.08 3.58 8.42
C PRO A 154 -2.36 2.78 8.15
N SER A 155 -3.37 2.97 8.98
CA SER A 155 -4.60 2.17 8.98
C SER A 155 -5.68 2.71 8.03
N GLY A 156 -5.65 4.00 7.69
CA GLY A 156 -6.72 4.65 6.95
C GLY A 156 -7.79 5.28 7.83
N LEU A 157 -7.59 5.32 9.14
CA LEU A 157 -8.32 6.25 10.01
C LEU A 157 -8.12 7.68 9.51
N ASP A 158 -9.17 8.49 9.68
CA ASP A 158 -9.20 9.85 9.17
C ASP A 158 -8.13 10.71 9.84
N GLY A 159 -7.38 11.45 9.02
CA GLY A 159 -6.31 12.32 9.47
C GLY A 159 -6.15 13.53 8.55
N PRO A 160 -5.58 14.64 9.05
CA PRO A 160 -5.41 15.87 8.27
C PRO A 160 -4.64 15.61 6.97
N GLY A 161 -5.21 16.02 5.83
CA GLY A 161 -4.58 15.87 4.52
C GLY A 161 -4.60 14.46 3.93
N MET A 162 -5.23 13.48 4.61
CA MET A 162 -5.45 12.14 4.05
C MET A 162 -6.17 12.26 2.69
N SER A 163 -5.56 11.72 1.64
CA SER A 163 -6.13 11.75 0.29
C SER A 163 -5.58 10.63 -0.58
N THR A 164 -6.35 10.26 -1.61
CA THR A 164 -5.99 9.39 -2.72
C THR A 164 -6.93 9.68 -3.90
N SER A 165 -6.68 9.08 -5.05
CA SER A 165 -7.64 8.98 -6.15
C SER A 165 -8.00 7.50 -6.44
N ALA A 166 -9.03 7.26 -7.26
CA ALA A 166 -9.34 5.90 -7.70
C ALA A 166 -8.23 5.36 -8.62
N TYR A 167 -7.64 6.22 -9.46
CA TYR A 167 -6.47 5.90 -10.26
C TYR A 167 -5.28 5.46 -9.40
N ASP A 168 -4.96 6.22 -8.35
CA ASP A 168 -3.82 5.91 -7.49
C ASP A 168 -4.00 4.59 -6.73
N LEU A 169 -5.20 4.33 -6.20
CA LEU A 169 -5.48 3.06 -5.55
C LEU A 169 -5.49 1.89 -6.54
N SER A 170 -5.90 2.12 -7.78
CA SER A 170 -5.80 1.18 -8.89
C SER A 170 -4.34 0.86 -9.22
N LEU A 171 -3.47 1.88 -9.25
CA LEU A 171 -2.02 1.75 -9.43
C LEU A 171 -1.37 0.98 -8.26
N ILE A 172 -1.69 1.35 -7.02
CA ILE A 172 -1.20 0.68 -5.81
C ILE A 172 -1.63 -0.80 -5.83
N PHE A 173 -2.90 -1.09 -6.12
CA PHE A 173 -3.40 -2.45 -6.16
C PHE A 173 -2.83 -3.26 -7.33
N HIS A 174 -2.64 -2.65 -8.49
CA HIS A 174 -1.96 -3.27 -9.64
C HIS A 174 -0.53 -3.68 -9.25
N TYR A 175 0.22 -2.80 -8.57
CA TYR A 175 1.56 -3.12 -8.08
C TYR A 175 1.54 -4.22 -7.00
N ALA A 176 0.57 -4.17 -6.07
CA ALA A 176 0.42 -5.14 -5.01
C ALA A 176 0.06 -6.54 -5.50
N MET A 177 -0.80 -6.66 -6.51
CA MET A 177 -1.14 -7.96 -7.10
C MET A 177 0.01 -8.65 -7.84
N LYS A 178 1.12 -7.95 -8.11
CA LYS A 178 2.37 -8.54 -8.62
C LYS A 178 3.22 -9.18 -7.51
N GLN A 179 2.95 -8.85 -6.24
CA GLN A 179 3.65 -9.43 -5.09
C GLN A 179 2.96 -10.73 -4.66
N PRO A 180 3.61 -11.91 -4.74
CA PRO A 180 2.98 -13.19 -4.45
C PRO A 180 2.36 -13.28 -3.06
N GLU A 181 3.01 -12.69 -2.05
CA GLU A 181 2.55 -12.64 -0.67
C GLU A 181 1.22 -11.89 -0.57
N PHE A 182 1.12 -10.71 -1.19
CA PHE A 182 -0.10 -9.91 -1.19
C PHE A 182 -1.23 -10.64 -1.92
N ALA A 183 -0.97 -11.14 -3.13
CA ALA A 183 -1.96 -11.84 -3.94
C ALA A 183 -2.53 -13.07 -3.21
N ARG A 184 -1.66 -13.85 -2.54
CA ARG A 184 -2.08 -15.00 -1.74
C ARG A 184 -2.96 -14.59 -0.56
N VAL A 185 -2.58 -13.54 0.16
CA VAL A 185 -3.34 -13.10 1.35
C VAL A 185 -4.73 -12.60 0.99
N VAL A 186 -4.87 -11.74 -0.03
CA VAL A 186 -6.19 -11.19 -0.41
C VAL A 186 -7.14 -12.26 -0.97
N ALA A 187 -6.60 -13.36 -1.51
CA ALA A 187 -7.35 -14.52 -1.98
C ALA A 187 -7.72 -15.51 -0.85
N THR A 188 -7.17 -15.34 0.36
CA THR A 188 -7.41 -16.27 1.47
C THR A 188 -8.78 -16.02 2.08
N LYS A 189 -9.60 -17.08 2.21
CA LYS A 189 -10.97 -16.99 2.75
C LYS A 189 -11.02 -17.05 4.28
N ASN A 190 -10.30 -18.03 4.84
CA ASN A 190 -10.19 -18.26 6.27
C ASN A 190 -8.71 -18.46 6.60
N PHE A 191 -8.27 -17.89 7.70
CA PHE A 191 -6.92 -18.04 8.23
C PHE A 191 -7.01 -18.16 9.75
N GLU A 192 -6.05 -18.83 10.37
CA GLU A 192 -5.97 -18.91 11.84
C GLU A 192 -4.56 -18.56 12.27
N ILE A 193 -4.45 -17.57 13.16
CA ILE A 193 -3.21 -17.35 13.90
C ILE A 193 -3.18 -18.39 15.02
N PRO A 194 -2.17 -19.27 15.08
CA PRO A 194 -2.11 -20.32 16.08
C PRO A 194 -1.94 -19.73 17.50
N PRO A 195 -2.27 -20.51 18.55
CA PRO A 195 -2.00 -20.12 19.92
C PRO A 195 -0.51 -19.82 20.11
N THR A 196 -0.20 -18.73 20.80
CA THR A 196 1.17 -18.26 20.98
C THR A 196 1.32 -17.56 22.33
N GLY A 197 2.41 -17.83 23.07
CA GLY A 197 2.69 -17.16 24.36
C GLY A 197 1.57 -17.28 25.41
N GLY A 198 0.86 -18.41 25.45
CA GLY A 198 -0.27 -18.62 26.38
C GLY A 198 -1.57 -17.90 25.99
N LYS A 199 -1.66 -17.36 24.77
CA LYS A 199 -2.86 -16.75 24.20
C LYS A 199 -3.58 -17.76 23.27
N PRO A 200 -4.92 -17.70 23.18
CA PRO A 200 -5.68 -18.59 22.30
C PRO A 200 -5.40 -18.31 20.81
N ALA A 201 -5.83 -19.25 19.95
CA ALA A 201 -5.82 -19.03 18.50
C ALA A 201 -6.77 -17.88 18.11
N ILE A 202 -6.46 -17.18 17.02
CA ILE A 202 -7.29 -16.10 16.48
C ILE A 202 -7.79 -16.50 15.08
N PRO A 203 -9.08 -16.82 14.91
CA PRO A 203 -9.65 -17.06 13.60
C PRO A 203 -9.86 -15.73 12.86
N ILE A 204 -9.47 -15.69 11.59
CA ILE A 204 -9.58 -14.53 10.71
C ILE A 204 -10.40 -14.94 9.49
N PHE A 205 -11.51 -14.24 9.29
CA PHE A 205 -12.40 -14.42 8.14
C PHE A 205 -12.24 -13.21 7.21
N ASN A 206 -12.16 -13.46 5.91
CA ASN A 206 -12.07 -12.38 4.94
C ASN A 206 -13.40 -11.63 4.85
N ASP A 207 -13.38 -10.32 5.09
CA ASP A 207 -14.57 -9.48 5.04
C ASP A 207 -15.10 -9.25 3.62
N ASN A 208 -14.30 -9.55 2.60
CA ASN A 208 -14.68 -9.36 1.22
C ASN A 208 -15.74 -10.38 0.77
N LYS A 209 -16.99 -9.93 0.70
CA LYS A 209 -18.16 -10.79 0.41
C LYS A 209 -18.23 -11.35 -1.01
N LEU A 210 -17.39 -10.88 -1.94
CA LEU A 210 -17.29 -11.48 -3.27
C LEU A 210 -16.42 -12.75 -3.28
N LEU A 211 -15.60 -12.98 -2.24
CA LEU A 211 -14.72 -14.13 -2.18
C LEU A 211 -15.50 -15.44 -2.00
N GLY A 212 -15.38 -16.33 -2.97
CA GLY A 212 -16.16 -17.58 -3.05
C GLY A 212 -17.62 -17.39 -3.45
N VAL A 213 -18.02 -16.19 -3.90
CA VAL A 213 -19.37 -15.87 -4.39
C VAL A 213 -19.33 -15.41 -5.83
N TYR A 214 -18.47 -14.45 -6.17
CA TYR A 214 -18.29 -13.98 -7.54
C TYR A 214 -17.34 -14.93 -8.31
N PRO A 215 -17.74 -15.48 -9.48
CA PRO A 215 -16.91 -16.42 -10.22
C PRO A 215 -15.53 -15.83 -10.58
N GLY A 216 -14.47 -16.56 -10.24
CA GLY A 216 -13.09 -16.16 -10.51
C GLY A 216 -12.57 -15.00 -9.65
N PHE A 217 -13.24 -14.63 -8.56
CA PHE A 217 -12.77 -13.56 -7.67
C PHE A 217 -11.39 -13.90 -7.08
N LEU A 218 -10.43 -12.99 -7.26
CA LEU A 218 -9.02 -13.14 -6.88
C LEU A 218 -8.71 -12.48 -5.52
N GLY A 219 -9.64 -11.72 -4.96
CA GLY A 219 -9.45 -11.00 -3.70
C GLY A 219 -9.56 -9.48 -3.86
N GLY A 220 -9.48 -8.80 -2.73
CA GLY A 220 -9.64 -7.35 -2.65
C GLY A 220 -9.60 -6.82 -1.23
N LYS A 221 -10.00 -5.57 -1.05
CA LYS A 221 -10.05 -4.89 0.26
C LYS A 221 -11.25 -3.96 0.34
N THR A 222 -11.88 -3.94 1.51
CA THR A 222 -12.98 -3.02 1.85
C THR A 222 -12.48 -1.89 2.75
N GLY A 223 -13.21 -0.78 2.79
CA GLY A 223 -12.98 0.29 3.75
C GLY A 223 -14.20 1.16 3.99
N PHE A 224 -14.30 1.71 5.19
CA PHE A 224 -15.30 2.70 5.57
C PHE A 224 -14.74 3.65 6.62
N THR A 225 -15.00 4.95 6.46
CA THR A 225 -14.94 5.96 7.52
C THR A 225 -16.06 6.97 7.26
N ASP A 226 -16.35 7.85 8.21
CA ASP A 226 -17.39 8.86 8.03
C ASP A 226 -17.06 9.83 6.89
N ASP A 227 -15.80 10.25 6.76
CA ASP A 227 -15.37 11.15 5.70
C ASP A 227 -15.22 10.45 4.33
N ALA A 228 -14.72 9.21 4.31
CA ALA A 228 -14.51 8.46 3.07
C ALA A 228 -15.78 7.83 2.52
N ARG A 229 -16.80 7.62 3.37
CA ARG A 229 -17.92 6.70 3.12
C ARG A 229 -17.38 5.32 2.73
N HIS A 230 -18.08 4.57 1.89
CA HIS A 230 -17.63 3.23 1.51
C HIS A 230 -16.60 3.28 0.39
N THR A 231 -15.54 2.49 0.54
CA THR A 231 -14.46 2.32 -0.42
C THR A 231 -14.24 0.83 -0.65
N TYR A 232 -13.89 0.46 -1.87
CA TYR A 232 -13.76 -0.93 -2.26
C TYR A 232 -12.71 -1.11 -3.35
N VAL A 233 -11.88 -2.13 -3.22
CA VAL A 233 -11.09 -2.68 -4.32
C VAL A 233 -11.32 -4.18 -4.40
N GLY A 234 -11.48 -4.71 -5.60
CA GLY A 234 -11.62 -6.15 -5.81
C GLY A 234 -11.22 -6.53 -7.22
N SER A 235 -10.78 -7.77 -7.38
CA SER A 235 -10.33 -8.29 -8.67
C SER A 235 -10.89 -9.68 -8.95
N ALA A 236 -11.04 -9.99 -10.22
CA ALA A 236 -11.53 -11.27 -10.69
C ALA A 236 -10.84 -11.68 -11.99
N GLN A 237 -10.92 -12.97 -12.31
CA GLN A 237 -10.45 -13.53 -13.56
C GLN A 237 -11.60 -14.20 -14.33
N ARG A 238 -11.69 -13.93 -15.63
CA ARG A 238 -12.61 -14.61 -16.55
C ARG A 238 -11.92 -14.84 -17.89
N LYS A 239 -11.98 -16.07 -18.42
CA LYS A 239 -11.36 -16.45 -19.71
C LYS A 239 -9.88 -16.02 -19.84
N GLY A 240 -9.11 -16.13 -18.75
CA GLY A 240 -7.71 -15.74 -18.71
C GLY A 240 -7.45 -14.26 -18.43
N LYS A 241 -8.43 -13.36 -18.62
CA LYS A 241 -8.31 -11.93 -18.33
C LYS A 241 -8.51 -11.62 -16.85
N ARG A 242 -7.61 -10.85 -16.25
CA ARG A 242 -7.66 -10.44 -14.84
C ARG A 242 -8.02 -8.96 -14.75
N LEU A 243 -9.19 -8.64 -14.20
CA LEU A 243 -9.63 -7.27 -14.02
C LEU A 243 -9.68 -6.88 -12.54
N ALA A 244 -9.49 -5.60 -12.25
CA ALA A 244 -9.75 -5.02 -10.95
C ALA A 244 -10.68 -3.81 -11.05
N VAL A 245 -11.49 -3.62 -10.02
CA VAL A 245 -12.32 -2.43 -9.80
C VAL A 245 -11.88 -1.74 -8.52
N VAL A 246 -11.72 -0.42 -8.58
CA VAL A 246 -11.59 0.46 -7.41
C VAL A 246 -12.77 1.41 -7.38
N MET A 247 -13.39 1.58 -6.21
CA MET A 247 -14.48 2.52 -5.96
C MET A 247 -14.22 3.34 -4.71
N LEU A 248 -14.51 4.64 -4.79
CA LEU A 248 -14.37 5.58 -3.70
C LEU A 248 -15.68 6.33 -3.46
N ARG A 249 -15.97 6.56 -2.17
CA ARG A 249 -17.13 7.30 -1.68
C ARG A 249 -18.46 6.78 -2.25
N ALA A 250 -18.68 5.48 -2.11
CA ALA A 250 -19.93 4.82 -2.43
C ALA A 250 -20.88 4.76 -1.22
N GLU A 251 -22.15 4.48 -1.50
CA GLU A 251 -23.21 4.28 -0.51
C GLU A 251 -23.86 2.91 -0.66
N GLN A 252 -24.38 2.34 0.43
CA GLN A 252 -25.00 1.00 0.46
C GLN A 252 -26.40 0.93 -0.17
N LYS A 253 -26.96 2.07 -0.59
CA LYS A 253 -28.28 2.19 -1.20
C LYS A 253 -28.19 3.06 -2.46
N PRO A 254 -28.97 2.77 -3.51
CA PRO A 254 -29.97 1.69 -3.61
C PRO A 254 -29.36 0.30 -3.81
N THR A 255 -28.11 0.22 -4.27
CA THR A 255 -27.38 -1.04 -4.49
C THR A 255 -26.29 -1.19 -3.43
N LYS A 256 -26.08 -2.39 -2.88
CA LYS A 256 -24.98 -2.60 -1.92
C LYS A 256 -23.63 -2.39 -2.62
N VAL A 257 -22.63 -1.91 -1.89
CA VAL A 257 -21.31 -1.61 -2.45
C VAL A 257 -20.68 -2.84 -3.12
N VAL A 258 -20.82 -4.02 -2.52
CA VAL A 258 -20.29 -5.27 -3.11
C VAL A 258 -20.98 -5.64 -4.42
N ASP A 259 -22.28 -5.36 -4.55
CA ASP A 259 -23.03 -5.62 -5.78
C ASP A 259 -22.69 -4.59 -6.86
N GLN A 260 -22.39 -3.34 -6.48
CA GLN A 260 -21.86 -2.33 -7.39
C GLN A 260 -20.49 -2.75 -7.95
N ALA A 261 -19.60 -3.28 -7.10
CA ALA A 261 -18.30 -3.80 -7.52
C ALA A 261 -18.45 -4.97 -8.51
N ALA A 262 -19.34 -5.93 -8.21
CA ALA A 262 -19.62 -7.06 -9.09
C ALA A 262 -20.14 -6.59 -10.47
N LYS A 263 -21.08 -5.64 -10.49
CA LYS A 263 -21.59 -5.03 -11.73
C LYS A 263 -20.52 -4.34 -12.55
N LEU A 264 -19.59 -3.62 -11.91
CA LEU A 264 -18.46 -2.98 -12.60
C LEU A 264 -17.45 -4.00 -13.13
N LEU A 265 -17.19 -5.11 -12.42
CA LEU A 265 -16.39 -6.21 -12.94
C LEU A 265 -17.06 -6.85 -14.16
N ASP A 266 -18.36 -7.12 -14.09
CA ASP A 266 -19.12 -7.65 -15.24
C ASP A 266 -19.08 -6.69 -16.44
N TYR A 267 -19.22 -5.39 -16.19
CA TYR A 267 -19.08 -4.35 -17.21
C TYR A 267 -17.68 -4.34 -17.84
N GLY A 268 -16.62 -4.41 -17.02
CA GLY A 268 -15.24 -4.50 -17.51
C GLY A 268 -15.00 -5.74 -18.38
N PHE A 269 -15.51 -6.90 -17.96
CA PHE A 269 -15.37 -8.12 -18.75
C PHE A 269 -16.15 -8.06 -20.07
N ALA A 270 -17.31 -7.39 -20.11
CA ALA A 270 -18.04 -7.17 -21.35
C ALA A 270 -17.24 -6.30 -22.33
N LEU A 271 -16.63 -5.21 -21.84
CA LEU A 271 -15.77 -4.35 -22.67
C LEU A 271 -14.52 -5.08 -23.19
N GLU A 272 -13.92 -5.96 -22.38
CA GLU A 272 -12.82 -6.82 -22.81
C GLU A 272 -13.26 -7.84 -23.88
N ASP A 273 -14.42 -8.47 -23.70
CA ASP A 273 -14.99 -9.41 -24.68
C ASP A 273 -15.26 -8.69 -26.03
N ASP A 274 -15.68 -7.43 -25.99
CA ASP A 274 -15.90 -6.56 -27.17
C ASP A 274 -14.61 -5.94 -27.74
N ARG A 275 -13.46 -6.18 -27.09
CA ARG A 275 -12.15 -5.59 -27.45
C ARG A 275 -12.20 -4.06 -27.53
N ALA A 276 -12.90 -3.44 -26.58
CA ALA A 276 -13.00 -2.00 -26.51
C ALA A 276 -11.61 -1.36 -26.27
N GLU A 277 -11.35 -0.23 -26.92
CA GLU A 277 -10.09 0.50 -26.75
C GLU A 277 -10.01 1.10 -25.33
N PRO A 278 -8.90 0.90 -24.59
CA PRO A 278 -8.73 1.47 -23.27
C PRO A 278 -8.83 3.01 -23.26
N VAL A 279 -9.34 3.56 -22.16
CA VAL A 279 -9.43 5.02 -21.97
C VAL A 279 -8.18 5.62 -21.32
N GLY A 280 -7.26 4.77 -20.85
CA GLY A 280 -5.99 5.17 -20.25
C GLY A 280 -5.14 3.97 -19.86
N GLN A 281 -4.12 4.22 -19.05
CA GLN A 281 -3.09 3.24 -18.70
C GLN A 281 -2.57 3.49 -17.29
N ILE A 282 -2.42 2.45 -16.48
CA ILE A 282 -1.64 2.49 -15.25
C ILE A 282 -0.17 2.64 -15.62
N THR A 283 0.41 3.75 -15.21
CA THR A 283 1.80 4.12 -15.49
C THR A 283 2.59 4.23 -14.19
N TYR A 284 3.69 3.48 -14.10
CA TYR A 284 4.65 3.62 -13.01
C TYR A 284 5.66 4.68 -13.38
N GLN A 285 5.99 5.56 -12.44
CA GLN A 285 7.13 6.46 -12.62
C GLN A 285 8.42 5.67 -12.40
N ALA A 286 9.37 5.81 -13.33
CA ALA A 286 10.73 5.38 -13.06
C ALA A 286 11.32 6.27 -11.95
N PRO A 287 12.14 5.71 -11.03
CA PRO A 287 12.87 6.53 -10.07
C PRO A 287 13.63 7.62 -10.82
N SER A 288 13.38 8.88 -10.46
CA SER A 288 14.19 9.97 -10.98
C SER A 288 15.63 9.78 -10.50
N ALA A 289 16.61 9.96 -11.40
CA ALA A 289 18.04 9.77 -11.10
C ALA A 289 18.56 10.69 -9.97
N ASP A 290 17.76 11.68 -9.55
CA ASP A 290 18.08 12.64 -8.50
C ASP A 290 17.60 12.22 -7.09
N ALA A 291 17.06 11.01 -6.91
CA ALA A 291 16.69 10.51 -5.58
C ALA A 291 17.92 9.90 -4.87
N PRO A 292 18.36 10.43 -3.71
CA PRO A 292 19.48 9.84 -2.98
C PRO A 292 19.04 8.49 -2.38
N GLY A 293 19.64 7.38 -2.84
CA GLY A 293 19.58 6.08 -2.17
C GLY A 293 18.55 5.07 -2.68
N GLY A 294 18.14 5.11 -3.95
CA GLY A 294 17.27 4.08 -4.53
C GLY A 294 18.01 2.78 -4.89
N ASP A 295 17.74 1.69 -4.18
CA ASP A 295 18.08 0.33 -4.63
C ASP A 295 17.20 -0.05 -5.85
N PRO A 296 17.78 -0.37 -7.03
CA PRO A 296 17.02 -0.71 -8.24
C PRO A 296 16.26 -2.04 -8.16
N SER A 297 16.47 -2.84 -7.10
CA SER A 297 15.94 -4.21 -6.97
C SER A 297 14.40 -4.33 -6.92
N VAL A 298 13.68 -3.21 -6.79
CA VAL A 298 12.21 -3.16 -6.68
C VAL A 298 11.50 -3.16 -8.06
N LEU A 299 12.26 -3.16 -9.17
CA LEU A 299 11.70 -3.11 -10.53
C LEU A 299 11.99 -4.33 -11.42
N THR A 300 12.54 -5.43 -10.90
CA THR A 300 12.76 -6.61 -11.76
C THR A 300 11.47 -7.42 -11.93
N ASP A 301 10.92 -7.39 -13.15
CA ASP A 301 9.94 -8.37 -13.63
C ASP A 301 10.45 -9.79 -13.32
N GLY A 302 9.59 -10.61 -12.71
CA GLY A 302 9.88 -11.97 -12.27
C GLY A 302 10.07 -12.99 -13.41
N GLY A 303 10.97 -12.70 -14.35
CA GLY A 303 11.40 -13.61 -15.40
C GLY A 303 12.58 -14.46 -14.94
N THR A 304 12.35 -15.74 -14.70
CA THR A 304 13.40 -16.74 -14.50
C THR A 304 14.23 -16.89 -15.78
N SER A 305 15.52 -16.60 -15.72
CA SER A 305 16.50 -17.10 -16.69
C SER A 305 17.88 -17.22 -16.05
N ASN A 306 18.21 -18.46 -15.70
CA ASN A 306 19.56 -18.90 -15.39
C ASN A 306 20.43 -18.74 -16.65
N SER A 307 21.46 -17.91 -16.56
CA SER A 307 22.68 -18.11 -17.36
C SER A 307 23.87 -17.61 -16.56
N GLY A 308 24.74 -18.54 -16.19
CA GLY A 308 25.99 -18.24 -15.53
C GLY A 308 26.96 -17.60 -16.52
N THR A 309 27.67 -16.57 -16.09
CA THR A 309 29.01 -16.26 -16.60
C THR A 309 29.80 -15.63 -15.48
N THR A 310 30.88 -16.30 -15.10
CA THR A 310 31.95 -15.82 -14.24
C THR A 310 32.67 -14.66 -14.93
N SER A 311 32.81 -13.53 -14.25
CA SER A 311 33.89 -12.58 -14.53
C SER A 311 34.27 -11.81 -13.27
N SER A 312 35.50 -12.07 -12.86
CA SER A 312 36.26 -11.33 -11.86
C SER A 312 36.56 -9.92 -12.35
N ALA A 313 36.30 -8.91 -11.52
CA ALA A 313 36.93 -7.60 -11.63
C ALA A 313 37.17 -7.02 -10.23
N ALA A 314 38.35 -6.43 -10.07
CA ALA A 314 39.02 -6.14 -8.82
C ALA A 314 38.33 -5.07 -7.96
N ALA A 315 38.42 -5.25 -6.65
CA ALA A 315 37.98 -4.30 -5.64
C ALA A 315 38.89 -3.06 -5.62
N ALA A 316 38.32 -1.89 -5.91
CA ALA A 316 38.85 -0.61 -5.45
C ALA A 316 38.19 -0.28 -4.10
N LYS A 317 39.01 -0.10 -3.06
CA LYS A 317 38.56 0.36 -1.75
C LYS A 317 38.47 1.88 -1.78
N ASP A 318 37.25 2.42 -1.72
CA ASP A 318 37.04 3.82 -1.40
C ASP A 318 37.05 3.98 0.13
N ASP A 319 37.99 4.79 0.61
CA ASP A 319 38.19 5.13 2.01
C ASP A 319 37.21 6.27 2.40
N PRO A 320 36.26 6.05 3.33
CA PRO A 320 35.21 7.02 3.62
C PRO A 320 35.68 8.22 4.47
N PHE A 321 36.96 8.31 4.83
CA PHE A 321 37.47 9.45 5.62
C PHE A 321 38.83 9.93 5.12
N GLY A 322 38.79 10.75 4.07
CA GLY A 322 39.94 11.53 3.62
C GLY A 322 40.58 12.35 4.73
N VAL A 323 41.85 12.71 4.54
CA VAL A 323 42.80 13.31 5.49
C VAL A 323 42.27 14.56 6.25
N THR A 324 41.24 15.22 5.72
CA THR A 324 40.54 16.34 6.37
C THR A 324 39.57 15.94 7.49
N GLY A 325 39.04 14.71 7.48
CA GLY A 325 38.06 14.24 8.47
C GLY A 325 38.67 14.01 9.86
N TRP A 326 39.86 13.42 9.92
CA TRP A 326 40.50 13.09 11.20
C TRP A 326 40.88 14.32 12.04
N ILE A 327 41.25 15.43 11.40
CA ILE A 327 41.60 16.68 12.10
C ILE A 327 40.35 17.26 12.80
N ILE A 328 39.18 17.18 12.16
CA ILE A 328 37.92 17.67 12.72
C ILE A 328 37.49 16.79 13.90
N THR A 329 37.62 15.46 13.77
CA THR A 329 37.27 14.53 14.87
C THR A 329 38.18 14.71 16.09
N LEU A 330 39.47 15.02 15.89
CA LEU A 330 40.43 15.26 16.97
C LEU A 330 40.15 16.57 17.71
N VAL A 331 39.76 17.63 17.00
CA VAL A 331 39.40 18.93 17.61
C VAL A 331 38.11 18.82 18.44
N VAL A 332 37.09 18.13 17.92
CA VAL A 332 35.83 17.93 18.66
C VAL A 332 36.05 17.09 19.92
N PHE A 333 36.89 16.05 19.84
CA PHE A 333 37.23 15.22 21.00
C PHE A 333 37.96 16.02 22.09
N LEU A 334 38.91 16.89 21.72
CA LEU A 334 39.65 17.73 22.68
C LEU A 334 38.74 18.77 23.37
N ILE A 335 37.76 19.33 22.66
CA ILE A 335 36.78 20.28 23.24
C ILE A 335 35.89 19.56 24.27
N ILE A 336 35.43 18.34 23.98
CA ILE A 336 34.57 17.57 24.90
C ILE A 336 35.34 17.20 26.18
N VAL A 337 36.58 16.73 26.04
CA VAL A 337 37.42 16.36 27.19
C VAL A 337 37.80 17.58 28.02
N GLY A 338 38.13 18.71 27.39
CA GLY A 338 38.40 19.98 28.07
C GLY A 338 37.19 20.52 28.84
N GLY A 339 35.99 20.44 28.26
CA GLY A 339 34.75 20.84 28.91
C GLY A 339 34.43 20.01 30.16
N PHE A 340 34.69 18.70 30.11
CA PHE A 340 34.49 17.81 31.26
C PHE A 340 35.49 18.08 32.39
N ALA A 341 36.75 18.35 32.07
CA ALA A 341 37.78 18.66 33.08
C ALA A 341 37.49 19.98 33.82
N VAL A 342 37.06 21.03 33.10
CA VAL A 342 36.70 22.33 33.69
C VAL A 342 35.42 22.24 34.52
N GLY A 343 34.42 21.46 34.06
CA GLY A 343 33.21 21.19 34.83
C GLY A 343 33.47 20.43 36.12
N HIS A 344 34.40 19.47 36.10
CA HIS A 344 34.75 18.68 37.29
C HIS A 344 35.59 19.48 38.30
N GLN A 345 36.44 20.42 37.85
CA GLN A 345 37.17 21.30 38.77
C GLN A 345 36.26 22.35 39.43
N ARG A 346 35.27 22.88 38.70
CA ARG A 346 34.28 23.81 39.27
C ARG A 346 33.38 23.17 40.33
N LYS A 347 33.04 21.88 40.19
CA LYS A 347 32.27 21.13 41.20
C LYS A 347 33.05 20.84 42.49
N ARG A 348 34.40 20.77 42.43
CA ARG A 348 35.25 20.57 43.62
C ARG A 348 35.56 21.85 44.38
N ALA A 349 35.41 23.02 43.77
CA ALA A 349 35.61 24.32 44.42
C ALA A 349 34.34 24.87 45.10
N ALA A 350 33.20 24.18 44.95
CA ALA A 350 31.90 24.59 45.49
C ALA A 350 31.37 23.65 46.60
N SER A 351 32.27 22.84 47.18
CA SER A 351 32.01 21.91 48.30
C SER A 351 33.00 22.14 49.43
#